data_AF-A0A3D3I9K0-F1
#
_entry.id   AF-A0A3D3I9K0-F1
#
_cell.length_a   1.000
_cell.length_b   1.000
_cell.length_c   1.000
_cell.angle_alpha   90.00
_cell.angle_beta   90.00
_cell.angle_gamma   90.00
#
_symmetry.space_group_name_H-M   'P 1'
#
loop_
_entity.id
_entity.type
_entity.pdbx_description
1 polymer ?
#
loop_
_entity_poly.entity_id
_entity_poly.type
_entity_poly.pdbx_seq_one_letter_code
_entity_poly.pdbx_strand_id
1 'polypeptide(L)' 'MLIIQSNFLLNAQTFKIEGKVVDDETQNPLEFANASLLNASDSALLGGSTTDAAGKFEIQTKPGKYIVKVQ' A
#
# COMPACT_ATOMS: atom_id res chain seq x y z
N MET A 1 18.56 36.49 24.77
CA MET A 1 18.22 35.08 24.47
C MET A 1 17.48 35.06 23.15
N LEU A 2 18.14 34.65 22.07
CA LEU A 2 17.57 34.64 20.72
C LEU A 2 16.95 33.27 20.50
N ILE A 3 15.63 33.20 20.32
CA ILE A 3 14.92 31.95 20.01
C ILE A 3 14.72 31.90 18.49
N ILE A 4 15.43 31.00 17.82
CA ILE A 4 15.21 30.69 16.40
C ILE A 4 14.16 29.58 16.34
N GLN A 5 12.97 29.90 15.81
CA GLN A 5 11.94 28.92 15.51
C GLN A 5 12.17 28.40 14.08
N SER A 6 12.69 27.19 13.94
CA SER A 6 12.75 26.51 12.64
C SER A 6 11.42 25.80 12.39
N ASN A 7 10.70 26.22 11.34
CA ASN A 7 9.52 25.52 10.85
C ASN A 7 9.97 24.33 10.02
N PHE A 8 9.91 23.11 10.59
CA PHE A 8 10.03 21.89 9.81
C PHE A 8 8.76 21.71 8.98
N LEU A 9 8.88 21.82 7.65
CA LEU A 9 7.82 21.41 6.73
C LEU A 9 7.75 19.87 6.76
N LEU A 10 6.87 19.32 7.60
CA LEU A 10 6.49 17.91 7.51
C LEU A 10 5.70 17.71 6.21
N ASN A 11 6.36 17.18 5.17
CA ASN A 11 5.67 16.71 3.98
C ASN A 11 4.91 15.42 4.33
N ALA A 12 3.61 15.56 4.61
CA ALA A 12 2.68 14.45 4.77
C ALA A 12 2.30 13.82 3.41
N GLN A 13 3.28 13.59 2.53
CA GLN A 13 3.01 13.00 1.22
C GLN A 13 2.67 11.53 1.42
N THR A 14 1.38 11.24 1.33
CA THR A 14 0.87 9.89 1.18
C THR A 14 1.09 9.45 -0.27
N PHE A 15 1.64 8.24 -0.41
CA PHE A 15 1.78 7.54 -1.67
C PHE A 15 0.76 6.41 -1.70
N LYS A 16 0.55 5.84 -2.88
CA LYS A 16 -0.31 4.67 -3.03
C LYS A 16 0.42 3.56 -3.76
N ILE A 17 0.14 2.33 -3.33
CA ILE A 17 0.49 1.10 -4.04
C ILE A 17 -0.79 0.62 -4.70
N GLU A 18 -0.76 0.49 -6.03
CA GLU A 18 -1.87 0.01 -6.83
C GLU A 18 -1.47 -1.28 -7.56
N GLY A 19 -2.42 -2.20 -7.71
CA GLY A 19 -2.21 -3.42 -8.47
C GLY A 19 -3.50 -3.99 -9.01
N LYS A 20 -3.38 -4.97 -9.91
CA LYS A 20 -4.49 -5.75 -10.46
C LYS A 20 -4.21 -7.23 -10.26
N VAL A 21 -5.19 -7.94 -9.72
CA VAL A 21 -5.16 -9.39 -9.52
C VAL A 21 -6.02 -10.05 -10.60
N VAL A 22 -5.44 -11.04 -11.27
CA VAL A 22 -6.10 -11.83 -12.30
C VAL A 22 -5.86 -13.31 -12.05
N ASP A 23 -6.78 -14.14 -12.53
CA ASP A 23 -6.61 -15.57 -12.64
C ASP A 23 -5.56 -15.89 -13.72
N ASP A 24 -4.63 -16.81 -13.44
CA ASP A 24 -3.48 -17.08 -14.31
C ASP A 24 -3.89 -17.74 -15.64
N GLU A 25 -4.88 -18.62 -15.61
CA GLU A 25 -5.33 -19.37 -16.79
C GLU A 25 -6.25 -18.53 -17.67
N THR A 26 -7.26 -17.90 -17.06
CA THR A 26 -8.32 -17.19 -17.78
C THR A 26 -8.04 -15.71 -17.98
N GLN A 27 -7.06 -15.15 -17.25
CA GLN A 27 -6.78 -13.71 -17.20
C GLN A 27 -7.98 -12.87 -16.72
N ASN A 28 -8.99 -13.51 -16.14
CA ASN A 28 -10.16 -12.84 -15.60
C ASN A 28 -9.78 -12.08 -14.32
N PRO A 29 -10.29 -10.85 -14.11
CA PRO A 29 -10.08 -10.13 -12.88
C PRO A 29 -10.65 -10.88 -11.67
N LEU A 30 -9.88 -10.95 -10.59
CA LEU A 30 -10.34 -11.54 -9.34
C LEU A 30 -10.86 -10.43 -8.42
N GLU A 31 -12.17 -10.39 -8.24
CA GLU A 31 -12.83 -9.55 -7.25
C GLU A 31 -12.73 -10.17 -5.86
N PHE A 32 -12.73 -9.33 -4.81
CA PHE A 32 -12.68 -9.74 -3.41
C PHE A 32 -11.40 -10.46 -2.95
N ALA A 33 -10.33 -10.45 -3.76
CA ALA A 33 -9.00 -10.91 -3.36
C ALA A 33 -8.38 -9.93 -2.35
N ASN A 34 -7.69 -10.45 -1.34
CA ASN A 34 -7.12 -9.63 -0.27
C ASN A 34 -5.65 -9.29 -0.56
N ALA A 35 -5.36 -8.01 -0.75
CA ALA A 35 -4.00 -7.49 -0.81
C ALA A 35 -3.58 -6.96 0.56
N SER A 36 -2.54 -7.54 1.15
CA SER A 36 -1.96 -7.13 2.42
C SER A 36 -0.62 -6.45 2.20
N LEU A 37 -0.41 -5.31 2.85
CA LEU A 37 0.87 -4.61 2.91
C LEU A 37 1.58 -4.97 4.21
N LEU A 38 2.75 -5.56 4.09
CA LEU A 38 3.57 -5.98 5.21
C LEU A 38 4.86 -5.17 5.27
N ASN A 39 5.36 -4.93 6.47
CA ASN A 39 6.68 -4.36 6.69
C ASN A 39 7.75 -5.34 6.19
N ALA A 40 8.71 -4.85 5.41
CA ALA A 40 9.75 -5.70 4.83
C ALA A 40 10.73 -6.30 5.86
N SER A 41 10.90 -5.68 7.02
CA SER A 41 11.90 -6.14 8.02
C SER A 41 11.42 -7.30 8.88
N ASP A 42 10.12 -7.35 9.20
CA ASP A 42 9.54 -8.27 10.19
C ASP A 42 8.22 -8.89 9.72
N SER A 43 7.78 -8.60 8.49
CA SER A 43 6.50 -9.04 7.92
C SER A 43 5.26 -8.61 8.72
N ALA A 44 5.37 -7.61 9.61
CA ALA A 44 4.22 -7.10 10.35
C ALA A 44 3.18 -6.48 9.40
N LEU A 45 1.89 -6.74 9.66
CA LEU A 45 0.79 -6.18 8.86
C LEU A 45 0.68 -4.68 9.10
N LEU A 46 0.84 -3.89 8.04
CA LEU A 46 0.72 -2.43 8.06
C LEU A 46 -0.65 -1.96 7.58
N GLY A 47 -1.30 -2.73 6.71
CA GLY A 47 -2.60 -2.42 6.14
C GLY A 47 -2.98 -3.36 5.01
N GLY A 48 -4.10 -3.10 4.35
CA GLY A 48 -4.57 -3.90 3.24
C GLY A 48 -5.78 -3.31 2.56
N SER A 49 -6.13 -3.90 1.43
CA SER A 49 -7.31 -3.56 0.64
C SER A 49 -7.81 -4.81 -0.07
N THR A 50 -9.09 -4.81 -0.44
CA THR A 50 -9.69 -5.88 -1.25
C THR A 50 -9.78 -5.42 -2.70
N THR A 51 -9.69 -6.34 -3.65
CA THR A 51 -9.85 -6.02 -5.08
C THR A 51 -11.31 -5.74 -5.43
N ASP A 52 -11.52 -4.79 -6.35
CA ASP A 52 -12.83 -4.48 -6.95
C ASP A 52 -13.21 -5.45 -8.08
N ALA A 53 -14.38 -5.24 -8.71
CA ALA A 53 -14.87 -6.03 -9.85
C ALA A 53 -13.93 -6.03 -11.07
N ALA A 54 -13.01 -5.06 -11.16
CA ALA A 54 -11.97 -5.00 -12.18
C ALA A 54 -10.65 -5.63 -11.72
N GLY A 55 -10.63 -6.29 -10.55
CA GLY A 55 -9.49 -6.91 -9.92
C GLY A 55 -8.49 -5.93 -9.31
N LYS A 56 -8.83 -4.64 -9.18
CA LYS A 56 -7.89 -3.60 -8.77
C LYS A 56 -7.91 -3.38 -7.27
N PHE A 57 -6.74 -3.15 -6.68
CA PHE A 57 -6.59 -2.77 -5.28
C PHE A 57 -5.73 -1.50 -5.14
N GLU A 58 -5.94 -0.73 -4.07
CA GLU A 58 -5.16 0.46 -3.73
C GLU A 58 -4.88 0.49 -2.22
N ILE A 59 -3.62 0.65 -1.83
CA ILE A 59 -3.19 0.79 -0.43
C ILE A 59 -2.39 2.09 -0.27
N GLN A 60 -2.87 2.99 0.57
CA GLN A 60 -2.16 4.22 0.92
C GLN A 60 -1.03 3.94 1.92
N THR A 61 0.15 4.49 1.66
CA THR A 61 1.34 4.29 2.49
C THR A 61 2.33 5.45 2.38
N LYS A 62 3.34 5.45 3.25
CA LYS A 62 4.50 6.35 3.17
C LYS A 62 5.59 5.73 2.29
N PRO A 63 6.61 6.48 1.86
CA PRO A 63 7.77 5.89 1.20
C PRO A 63 8.47 4.88 2.12
N GLY A 64 8.83 3.72 1.59
CA GLY A 64 9.47 2.66 2.36
C GLY A 64 9.63 1.37 1.56
N LYS A 65 10.20 0.35 2.21
CA LYS A 65 10.28 -1.01 1.69
C LYS A 65 9.16 -1.84 2.30
N TYR A 66 8.43 -2.54 1.44
CA TYR A 66 7.26 -3.31 1.83
C TYR A 66 7.24 -4.66 1.10
N ILE A 67 6.47 -5.59 1.64
CA ILE A 67 6.06 -6.81 0.97
C ILE A 67 4.56 -6.68 0.69
N VAL A 68 4.16 -6.95 -0.55
CA VAL A 68 2.74 -7.07 -0.91
C VAL A 68 2.41 -8.54 -1.03
N LYS A 69 1.40 -9.01 -0.28
CA LYS A 69 0.90 -10.38 -0.33
C LYS A 69 -0.55 -10.37 -0.79
N VAL A 70 -0.85 -11.12 -1.85
CA VAL A 70 -2.21 -11.33 -2.36
C VAL A 70 -2.71 -12.71 -1.90
N GLN A 71 -3.97 -12.80 -1.46
CA GLN A 71 -4.63 -13.99 -0.94
C GLN A 71 -6.02 -14.15 -1.58
#